data_AF-G4ZH23-F1
#
_entry.id   AF-G4ZH23-F1
#
_cell.length_a   1.000
_cell.length_b   1.000
_cell.length_c   1.000
_cell.angle_alpha   90.00
_cell.angle_beta   90.00
_cell.angle_gamma   90.00
#
_symmetry.space_group_name_H-M   'P 1'
#
loop_
_entity.id
_entity.type
_entity.pdbx_description
1 polymer ?
#
loop_
_entity_poly.entity_id
_entity_poly.type
_entity_poly.pdbx_seq_one_letter_code
_entity_poly.pdbx_strand_id
1 'polypeptide(L)'
;MGASSPRILCSKGDVEREVRSYCEEEVATFSVQAKAWFDLRVMLDWIENAWKPIVTEPSLLTLDSLKVHKMAEELDALACTGTAVQFVPGGCTGVTQPLDVGVMAPLKQHIRKGYSNRPAGRPRKITPGERRYGMYCRGISGWERITEDTVRNSFHKAGPFVQYGPPLHG
;
A
#
# COMPACT_ATOMS: atom_id res chain seq x y z
N MET A 1 -3.77 19.69 -9.66
CA MET A 1 -4.35 18.79 -8.65
C MET A 1 -3.99 17.38 -9.10
N GLY A 2 -2.95 16.79 -8.51
CA GLY A 2 -2.50 15.47 -8.92
C GLY A 2 -3.51 14.44 -8.44
N ALA A 3 -4.00 13.59 -9.35
CA ALA A 3 -4.83 12.45 -8.98
C ALA A 3 -4.07 11.63 -7.94
N SER A 4 -4.62 11.50 -6.74
CA SER A 4 -4.12 10.53 -5.77
C SER A 4 -4.27 9.14 -6.39
N SER A 5 -3.19 8.38 -6.46
CA SER A 5 -3.29 6.97 -6.84
C SER A 5 -4.24 6.26 -5.88
N PRO A 6 -5.26 5.52 -6.36
CA PRO A 6 -6.16 4.80 -5.49
C PRO A 6 -5.36 3.81 -4.64
N ARG A 7 -5.60 3.84 -3.33
CA ARG A 7 -4.92 2.96 -2.36
C ARG A 7 -5.92 1.93 -1.87
N ILE A 8 -5.58 0.64 -1.85
CA ILE A 8 -6.39 -0.33 -1.11
C ILE A 8 -6.05 -0.33 0.38
N LEU A 9 -7.08 -0.14 1.19
CA LEU A 9 -7.03 -0.42 2.63
C LEU A 9 -7.76 -1.74 2.93
N CYS A 10 -7.01 -2.71 3.45
CA CYS A 10 -7.57 -3.97 3.93
C CYS A 10 -8.09 -3.84 5.36
N SER A 11 -9.39 -4.05 5.58
CA SER A 11 -10.03 -3.92 6.89
C SER A 11 -10.56 -5.25 7.42
N LYS A 12 -10.69 -5.35 8.74
CA LYS A 12 -11.17 -6.56 9.44
C LYS A 12 -12.66 -6.45 9.77
N GLY A 13 -13.40 -7.54 9.57
CA GLY A 13 -14.76 -7.72 10.09
C GLY A 13 -15.85 -7.55 9.04
N ASP A 14 -17.06 -7.19 9.45
CA ASP A 14 -18.15 -6.82 8.54
C ASP A 14 -18.33 -5.30 8.57
N VAL A 15 -17.41 -4.61 7.89
CA VAL A 15 -17.34 -3.14 7.86
C VAL A 15 -17.35 -2.58 6.44
N GLU A 16 -17.62 -3.41 5.43
CA GLU A 16 -17.53 -3.08 4.00
C GLU A 16 -18.32 -1.81 3.67
N ARG A 17 -19.60 -1.76 4.07
CA ARG A 17 -20.47 -0.61 3.84
C ARG A 17 -19.95 0.66 4.51
N GLU A 18 -19.40 0.51 5.71
CA GLU A 18 -18.86 1.64 6.46
C GLU A 18 -17.59 2.18 5.78
N VAL A 19 -16.61 1.33 5.47
CA VAL A 19 -15.34 1.80 4.92
C VAL A 19 -15.49 2.38 3.52
N ARG A 20 -16.40 1.84 2.70
CA ARG A 20 -16.72 2.40 1.38
C ARG A 20 -17.38 3.78 1.44
N SER A 21 -17.92 4.19 2.59
CA SER A 21 -18.50 5.53 2.77
C SER A 21 -17.47 6.60 3.17
N TYR A 22 -16.21 6.21 3.40
CA TYR A 22 -15.20 7.14 3.94
C TYR A 22 -14.71 8.16 2.91
N CYS A 23 -14.66 7.80 1.64
CA CYS A 23 -14.24 8.65 0.54
C CYS A 23 -14.68 8.08 -0.82
N GLU A 24 -14.55 8.89 -1.85
CA GLU A 24 -14.65 8.45 -3.24
C GLU A 24 -13.52 7.47 -3.61
N GLU A 25 -13.77 6.62 -4.61
CA GLU A 25 -12.85 5.54 -5.00
C GLU A 25 -11.54 6.07 -5.59
N GLU A 26 -11.52 7.28 -6.16
CA GLU A 26 -10.31 7.95 -6.65
C GLU A 26 -9.35 8.34 -5.52
N VAL A 27 -9.84 8.45 -4.28
CA VAL A 27 -9.00 8.75 -3.11
C VAL A 27 -8.43 7.46 -2.54
N ALA A 28 -9.30 6.49 -2.28
CA ALA A 28 -8.93 5.18 -1.78
C ALA A 28 -10.01 4.16 -2.08
N THR A 29 -9.58 2.94 -2.35
CA THR A 29 -10.44 1.77 -2.48
C THR A 29 -10.28 0.89 -1.23
N PHE A 30 -11.26 0.03 -0.96
CA PHE A 30 -11.28 -0.79 0.24
C PHE A 30 -11.59 -2.23 -0.13
N SER A 31 -10.96 -3.15 0.59
CA SER A 31 -11.31 -4.57 0.55
C SER A 31 -11.39 -5.08 1.98
N VAL A 32 -12.46 -5.76 2.35
CA VAL A 32 -12.61 -6.31 3.70
C VAL A 32 -12.33 -7.81 3.71
N GLN A 33 -11.55 -8.24 4.69
CA GLN A 33 -11.17 -9.64 4.86
C GLN A 33 -11.31 -9.99 6.34
N ALA A 34 -11.82 -11.19 6.65
CA ALA A 34 -12.22 -11.56 8.02
C ALA A 34 -11.09 -11.43 9.07
N LYS A 35 -9.83 -11.54 8.64
CA LYS A 35 -8.60 -11.37 9.43
C LYS A 35 -7.76 -10.17 8.97
N ALA A 36 -8.23 -9.37 8.01
CA ALA A 36 -7.48 -8.33 7.32
C ALA A 36 -6.16 -8.82 6.70
N TRP A 37 -6.14 -10.03 6.16
CA TRP A 37 -4.99 -10.54 5.42
C TRP A 37 -5.03 -10.04 3.97
N PHE A 38 -3.85 -9.82 3.40
CA PHE A 38 -3.69 -9.54 1.98
C PHE A 38 -3.59 -10.88 1.23
N ASP A 39 -4.72 -11.57 1.12
CA ASP A 39 -4.82 -12.84 0.39
C ASP A 39 -4.98 -12.62 -1.12
N LEU A 40 -5.01 -13.71 -1.89
CA LEU A 40 -5.10 -13.67 -3.36
C LEU A 40 -6.28 -12.80 -3.84
N ARG A 41 -7.44 -12.91 -3.17
CA ARG A 41 -8.62 -12.12 -3.52
C ARG A 41 -8.34 -10.62 -3.33
N VAL A 42 -7.74 -10.24 -2.21
CA VAL A 42 -7.38 -8.83 -1.93
C VAL A 42 -6.29 -8.33 -2.89
N MET A 43 -5.33 -9.18 -3.29
CA MET A 43 -4.34 -8.85 -4.31
C MET A 43 -4.98 -8.57 -5.67
N LEU A 44 -5.90 -9.43 -6.11
CA LEU A 44 -6.61 -9.23 -7.39
C LEU A 44 -7.49 -7.98 -7.35
N ASP A 45 -8.20 -7.73 -6.23
CA ASP A 45 -8.93 -6.47 -6.02
C ASP A 45 -8.00 -5.26 -6.15
N TRP A 46 -6.78 -5.33 -5.62
CA TRP A 46 -5.78 -4.26 -5.69
C TRP A 46 -5.25 -4.05 -7.10
N ILE A 47 -4.95 -5.14 -7.81
CA ILE A 47 -4.51 -5.06 -9.21
C ILE A 47 -5.59 -4.35 -10.04
N GLU A 48 -6.85 -4.74 -9.87
CA GLU A 48 -7.96 -4.19 -10.65
C GLU A 48 -8.24 -2.72 -10.32
N ASN A 49 -8.39 -2.39 -9.04
CA ASN A 49 -8.98 -1.12 -8.63
C ASN A 49 -7.96 -0.05 -8.21
N ALA A 50 -6.69 -0.42 -7.99
CA ALA A 50 -5.66 0.50 -7.53
C ALA A 50 -4.45 0.56 -8.47
N TRP A 51 -4.03 -0.58 -9.03
CA TRP A 51 -2.84 -0.64 -9.90
C TRP A 51 -3.16 -0.32 -11.37
N LYS A 52 -4.12 -1.02 -11.98
CA LYS A 52 -4.51 -0.81 -13.39
C LYS A 52 -4.83 0.65 -13.74
N PRO A 53 -5.54 1.44 -12.89
CA PRO A 53 -5.86 2.82 -13.23
C PRO A 53 -4.67 3.76 -13.30
N ILE A 54 -3.51 3.40 -12.72
CA ILE A 54 -2.35 4.30 -12.57
C ILE A 54 -1.09 3.82 -13.27
N VAL A 55 -1.01 2.54 -13.62
CA VAL A 55 0.20 1.96 -14.19
C VAL A 55 0.41 2.40 -15.64
N THR A 56 1.66 2.66 -16.00
CA THR A 56 2.07 2.94 -17.38
C THR A 56 3.03 1.85 -17.85
N GLU A 57 2.78 1.27 -19.02
CA GLU A 57 3.65 0.23 -19.57
C GLU A 57 4.89 0.83 -20.26
N PRO A 58 6.09 0.24 -20.07
CA PRO A 58 6.42 -0.86 -19.16
C PRO A 58 6.63 -0.39 -17.71
N SER A 59 6.26 -1.24 -16.74
CA SER A 59 6.46 -0.97 -15.31
C SER A 59 7.16 -2.13 -14.58
N LEU A 60 7.88 -1.81 -13.50
CA LEU A 60 8.48 -2.79 -12.59
C LEU A 60 7.87 -2.63 -11.19
N LEU A 61 7.23 -3.68 -10.70
CA LEU A 61 6.67 -3.74 -9.35
C LEU A 61 7.60 -4.55 -8.43
N THR A 62 8.05 -3.93 -7.34
CA THR A 62 8.86 -4.61 -6.31
C THR A 62 7.97 -5.09 -5.17
N LEU A 63 7.87 -6.42 -4.99
CA LEU A 63 7.07 -7.05 -3.93
C LEU A 63 7.96 -7.80 -2.94
N ASP A 64 7.46 -7.99 -1.72
CA ASP A 64 8.09 -8.94 -0.80
C ASP A 64 7.89 -10.39 -1.25
N SER A 65 8.64 -11.31 -0.66
CA SER A 65 8.64 -12.73 -1.04
C SER A 65 7.53 -13.57 -0.39
N LEU A 66 6.44 -12.96 0.10
CA LEU A 66 5.31 -13.69 0.70
C LEU A 66 4.70 -14.68 -0.32
N LYS A 67 4.26 -15.84 0.16
CA LYS A 67 3.76 -16.94 -0.71
C LYS A 67 2.61 -16.51 -1.62
N VAL A 68 1.71 -15.68 -1.11
CA VAL A 68 0.55 -15.17 -1.87
C VAL A 68 1.00 -14.38 -3.09
N HIS A 69 2.05 -13.55 -2.98
CA HIS A 69 2.60 -12.76 -4.08
C HIS A 69 3.27 -13.57 -5.20
N LYS A 70 3.41 -14.87 -5.03
CA LYS A 70 4.05 -15.79 -5.98
C LYS A 70 3.05 -16.72 -6.67
N MET A 71 1.76 -16.52 -6.43
CA MET A 71 0.70 -17.28 -7.09
C MET A 71 0.64 -16.88 -8.57
N ALA A 72 0.43 -17.86 -9.46
CA ALA A 72 0.47 -17.64 -10.90
C ALA A 72 -0.59 -16.63 -11.35
N GLU A 73 -1.77 -16.69 -10.73
CA GLU A 73 -2.90 -15.80 -11.02
C GLU A 73 -2.57 -14.32 -10.79
N GLU A 74 -1.76 -14.00 -9.77
CA GLU A 74 -1.32 -12.62 -9.50
C GLU A 74 -0.30 -12.16 -10.54
N LEU A 75 0.66 -13.04 -10.88
CA LEU A 75 1.71 -12.72 -11.84
C LEU A 75 1.16 -12.55 -13.25
N ASP A 76 0.21 -13.38 -13.65
CA ASP A 76 -0.49 -13.27 -14.93
C ASP A 76 -1.30 -11.97 -14.99
N ALA A 77 -2.05 -11.65 -13.92
CA ALA A 77 -2.83 -10.41 -13.84
C ALA A 77 -1.94 -9.15 -13.91
N LEU A 78 -0.76 -9.16 -13.28
CA LEU A 78 0.22 -8.07 -13.38
C LEU A 78 0.88 -8.01 -14.76
N ALA A 79 1.22 -9.15 -15.36
CA ALA A 79 1.79 -9.21 -16.70
C ALA A 79 0.83 -8.64 -17.76
N CYS A 80 -0.48 -8.85 -17.62
CA CYS A 80 -1.51 -8.24 -18.46
C CYS A 80 -1.60 -6.71 -18.36
N THR A 81 -0.87 -6.10 -17.41
CA THR A 81 -0.73 -4.63 -17.25
C THR A 81 0.67 -4.14 -17.62
N GLY A 82 1.43 -4.93 -18.39
CA GLY A 82 2.82 -4.63 -18.77
C GLY A 82 3.75 -4.44 -17.58
N THR A 83 3.41 -5.08 -16.45
CA THR A 83 4.16 -4.99 -15.19
C THR A 83 5.01 -6.23 -14.97
N ALA A 84 6.32 -6.06 -14.96
CA ALA A 84 7.25 -7.08 -14.47
C ALA A 84 7.30 -7.05 -12.94
N VAL A 85 7.47 -8.21 -12.30
CA VAL A 85 7.57 -8.32 -10.84
C VAL A 85 9.00 -8.67 -10.43
N GLN A 86 9.56 -7.87 -9.52
CA GLN A 86 10.80 -8.17 -8.82
C GLN A 86 10.50 -8.53 -7.37
N PHE A 87 10.85 -9.74 -6.96
CA PHE A 87 10.74 -10.13 -5.56
C PHE A 87 11.97 -9.69 -4.77
N VAL A 88 11.72 -9.13 -3.59
CA VAL A 88 12.75 -8.88 -2.58
C VAL A 88 13.21 -10.22 -1.99
N PRO A 89 14.52 -10.47 -1.88
CA PRO A 89 15.04 -11.64 -1.19
C PRO A 89 14.48 -11.74 0.24
N GLY A 90 14.21 -12.97 0.69
CA GLY A 90 13.66 -13.20 2.03
C GLY A 90 14.55 -12.61 3.12
N GLY A 91 13.95 -11.84 4.03
CA GLY A 91 14.67 -11.17 5.12
C GLY A 91 15.34 -9.84 4.74
N CYS A 92 15.28 -9.41 3.47
CA CYS A 92 15.96 -8.21 3.00
C CYS A 92 15.06 -6.99 2.82
N THR A 93 13.77 -7.03 3.20
CA THR A 93 12.83 -5.92 2.96
C THR A 93 13.31 -4.59 3.53
N GLY A 94 13.86 -4.60 4.75
CA GLY A 94 14.42 -3.41 5.38
C GLY A 94 15.66 -2.79 4.70
N VAL A 95 16.23 -3.45 3.70
CA VAL A 95 17.43 -3.01 2.96
C VAL A 95 17.12 -2.78 1.48
N THR A 96 16.29 -3.62 0.87
CA THR A 96 16.11 -3.64 -0.59
C THR A 96 14.69 -3.27 -1.03
N GLN A 97 13.73 -3.10 -0.12
CA GLN A 97 12.38 -2.65 -0.47
C GLN A 97 12.27 -1.13 -0.27
N PRO A 98 12.07 -0.32 -1.33
CA PRO A 98 12.00 1.14 -1.23
C PRO A 98 10.99 1.63 -0.19
N LEU A 99 9.84 0.95 -0.10
CA LEU A 99 8.79 1.28 0.85
C LEU A 99 9.32 1.22 2.29
N ASP A 100 9.96 0.11 2.67
CA ASP A 100 10.48 -0.10 4.03
C ASP A 100 11.73 0.76 4.31
N VAL A 101 12.62 0.89 3.34
CA VAL A 101 13.91 1.61 3.48
C VAL A 101 13.72 3.10 3.74
N GLY A 102 12.76 3.74 3.05
CA GLY A 102 12.66 5.21 3.08
C GLY A 102 11.29 5.79 3.41
N VAL A 103 10.19 5.09 3.12
CA VAL A 103 8.84 5.68 3.21
C VAL A 103 8.14 5.32 4.52
N MET A 104 8.31 4.09 5.02
CA MET A 104 7.55 3.60 6.17
C MET A 104 7.86 4.35 7.47
N ALA A 105 9.12 4.74 7.69
CA ALA A 105 9.52 5.50 8.87
C ALA A 105 8.86 6.90 8.94
N PRO A 106 8.98 7.78 7.93
CA PRO A 106 8.31 9.09 7.94
C PRO A 106 6.78 8.95 7.96
N LEU A 107 6.20 7.98 7.24
CA LEU A 107 4.76 7.74 7.27
C LEU A 107 4.26 7.43 8.69
N LYS A 108 4.91 6.50 9.40
CA LYS A 108 4.59 6.18 10.80
C LYS A 108 4.76 7.40 11.71
N GLN A 109 5.75 8.25 11.47
CA GLN A 109 5.95 9.48 12.22
C GLN A 109 4.78 10.47 12.02
N HIS A 110 4.32 10.68 10.79
CA HIS A 110 3.19 11.56 10.49
C HIS A 110 1.88 11.05 11.11
N ILE A 111 1.61 9.75 11.01
CA ILE A 111 0.43 9.12 11.64
C ILE A 111 0.46 9.32 13.17
N ARG A 112 1.62 9.10 13.82
CA ARG A 112 1.81 9.28 15.27
C ARG A 112 1.62 10.73 15.71
N LYS A 113 2.14 11.70 14.96
CA LYS A 113 1.92 13.14 15.23
C LYS A 113 0.44 13.47 15.25
N GLY A 114 -0.36 12.87 14.36
CA GLY A 114 -1.81 13.03 14.40
C GLY A 114 -2.41 12.67 15.76
N TYR A 115 -1.93 11.62 16.44
CA TYR A 115 -2.45 11.18 17.74
C TYR A 115 -2.09 12.11 18.89
N SER A 116 -1.05 12.92 18.72
CA SER A 116 -0.52 13.81 19.76
C SER A 116 -1.38 15.06 19.93
N ASN A 117 -2.16 15.45 18.93
CA ASN A 117 -2.99 16.66 18.92
C ASN A 117 -4.38 16.48 19.58
N ARG A 118 -4.48 15.61 20.60
CA ARG A 118 -5.76 15.40 21.29
C ARG A 118 -6.02 16.57 22.26
N PRO A 119 -7.20 17.22 22.22
CA PRO A 119 -7.50 18.32 23.13
C PRO A 119 -7.37 17.86 24.59
N ALA A 120 -6.80 18.73 25.44
CA ALA A 120 -6.70 18.48 26.87
C ALA A 120 -8.11 18.40 27.49
N GLY A 121 -8.41 17.33 28.23
CA GLY A 121 -9.71 17.13 28.86
C GLY A 121 -10.05 15.66 29.10
N ARG A 122 -11.24 15.40 29.69
CA ARG A 122 -11.73 14.04 29.88
C ARG A 122 -11.91 13.35 28.53
N PRO A 123 -11.39 12.12 28.34
CA PRO A 123 -11.56 11.41 27.07
C PRO A 123 -13.05 11.15 26.81
N ARG A 124 -13.59 11.69 25.72
CA ARG A 124 -14.91 11.29 25.23
C ARG A 124 -14.88 9.79 24.94
N LYS A 125 -15.94 9.06 25.29
CA LYS A 125 -16.14 7.70 24.76
C LYS A 125 -16.27 7.80 23.24
N ILE A 126 -15.35 7.16 22.53
CA ILE A 126 -15.34 7.10 21.05
C ILE A 126 -15.86 5.73 20.63
N THR A 127 -16.83 5.72 19.72
CA THR A 127 -17.40 4.47 19.18
C THR A 127 -16.38 3.72 18.32
N PRO A 128 -16.54 2.41 18.09
CA PRO A 128 -15.65 1.67 17.19
C PRO A 128 -15.57 2.26 15.78
N GLY A 129 -16.70 2.74 15.22
CA GLY A 129 -16.74 3.37 13.89
C GLY A 129 -16.00 4.70 13.85
N GLU A 130 -16.19 5.56 14.86
CA GLU A 130 -15.44 6.83 14.96
C GLU A 130 -13.94 6.58 15.13
N ARG A 131 -13.53 5.50 15.81
CA ARG A 131 -12.11 5.12 15.90
C ARG A 131 -11.57 4.69 14.55
N ARG A 132 -12.31 3.86 13.79
CA ARG A 132 -11.89 3.40 12.45
C ARG A 132 -11.79 4.56 11.47
N TYR A 133 -12.79 5.43 11.41
CA TYR A 133 -12.76 6.62 10.57
C TYR A 133 -11.59 7.54 10.96
N GLY A 134 -11.36 7.76 12.26
CA GLY A 134 -10.22 8.51 12.74
C GLY A 134 -8.86 7.88 12.36
N MET A 135 -8.76 6.56 12.31
CA MET A 135 -7.55 5.86 11.81
C MET A 135 -7.38 6.07 10.30
N TYR A 136 -8.46 5.96 9.53
CA TYR A 136 -8.47 6.24 8.09
C TYR A 136 -7.96 7.66 7.80
N CYS A 137 -8.55 8.69 8.40
CA CYS A 137 -8.16 10.09 8.16
C CYS A 137 -6.68 10.34 8.50
N ARG A 138 -6.17 9.73 9.58
CA ARG A 138 -4.75 9.85 9.96
C ARG A 138 -3.84 9.14 8.97
N GLY A 139 -4.27 7.99 8.44
CA GLY A 139 -3.56 7.26 7.40
C GLY A 139 -3.43 8.09 6.13
N ILE A 140 -4.55 8.63 5.62
CA ILE A 140 -4.57 9.49 4.43
C ILE A 140 -3.72 10.74 4.63
N SER A 141 -3.92 11.47 5.74
CA SER A 141 -3.11 12.67 6.03
C SER A 141 -1.62 12.34 6.23
N GLY A 142 -1.30 11.13 6.68
CA GLY A 142 0.08 10.64 6.73
C GLY A 142 0.69 10.49 5.34
N TRP A 143 -0.07 9.91 4.41
CA TRP A 143 0.35 9.71 3.02
C TRP A 143 0.50 11.02 2.23
N GLU A 144 -0.41 11.99 2.43
CA GLU A 144 -0.34 13.32 1.79
C GLU A 144 0.92 14.10 2.16
N ARG A 145 1.58 13.73 3.28
CA ARG A 145 2.83 14.35 3.74
C ARG A 145 4.09 13.70 3.17
N ILE A 146 3.97 12.55 2.53
CA ILE A 146 5.09 11.89 1.87
C ILE A 146 5.38 12.62 0.55
N THR A 147 6.60 13.10 0.40
CA THR A 147 7.02 13.85 -0.79
C THR A 147 7.58 12.94 -1.87
N GLU A 148 7.54 13.40 -3.12
CA GLU A 148 8.19 12.71 -4.25
C GLU A 148 9.69 12.48 -3.98
N ASP A 149 10.38 13.44 -3.36
CA ASP A 149 11.80 13.27 -3.00
C ASP A 149 12.01 12.16 -1.97
N THR A 150 11.07 11.96 -1.04
CA THR A 150 11.13 10.84 -0.09
C THR A 150 11.05 9.51 -0.84
N VAL A 151 10.15 9.43 -1.83
CA VAL A 151 10.01 8.25 -2.69
C VAL A 151 11.27 8.05 -3.55
N ARG A 152 11.73 9.07 -4.28
CA ARG A 152 12.92 8.98 -5.14
C ARG A 152 14.15 8.54 -4.35
N ASN A 153 14.39 9.14 -3.18
CA ASN A 153 15.51 8.78 -2.32
C ASN A 153 15.39 7.37 -1.74
N SER A 154 14.18 6.86 -1.53
CA SER A 154 14.01 5.49 -1.06
C SER A 154 14.38 4.46 -2.13
N PHE A 155 14.06 4.73 -3.41
CA PHE A 155 14.53 3.92 -4.53
C PHE A 155 16.04 3.95 -4.69
N HIS A 156 16.68 5.12 -4.60
CA HIS A 156 18.14 5.21 -4.66
C HIS A 156 18.83 4.42 -3.54
N LYS A 157 18.26 4.42 -2.33
CA LYS A 157 18.81 3.69 -1.17
C LYS A 157 18.61 2.18 -1.25
N ALA A 158 17.46 1.75 -1.79
CA ALA A 158 17.09 0.33 -1.85
C ALA A 158 17.72 -0.42 -3.04
N GLY A 159 18.19 0.31 -4.05
CA GLY A 159 18.86 -0.25 -5.21
C GLY A 159 20.28 -0.80 -4.91
N PRO A 160 20.90 -1.48 -5.89
CA PRO A 160 20.44 -1.58 -7.27
C PRO A 160 19.36 -2.67 -7.48
N PHE A 161 18.35 -2.36 -8.29
CA PHE A 161 17.30 -3.31 -8.70
C PHE A 161 17.77 -4.09 -9.93
N VAL A 162 18.71 -5.01 -9.72
CA VAL A 162 19.19 -5.90 -10.78
C VAL A 162 18.35 -7.16 -10.78
N GLN A 163 17.86 -7.58 -11.95
CA GLN A 163 17.25 -8.91 -12.09
C GLN A 163 18.32 -9.96 -11.78
N TYR A 164 18.13 -10.72 -10.71
CA TYR A 164 18.92 -11.93 -10.46
C TYR A 164 18.28 -13.10 -11.20
N GLY A 165 18.84 -13.47 -12.35
CA GLY A 165 18.42 -14.65 -13.12
C GLY A 165 19.06 -14.68 -14.51
N PRO A 166 19.20 -15.86 -15.14
CA PRO A 166 19.60 -15.93 -16.54
C PRO A 166 18.58 -15.18 -17.41
N PRO A 167 19.00 -14.61 -18.56
CA PRO A 167 18.08 -13.95 -19.48
C PRO A 167 16.92 -14.89 -19.81
N LEU A 168 15.68 -14.42 -19.68
CA LEU A 168 14.55 -15.07 -20.31
C LEU A 168 14.85 -15.09 -21.82
N HIS A 169 14.95 -16.30 -22.37
CA HIS A 169 15.58 -16.64 -23.64
C HIS A 169 15.26 -15.69 -24.81
N GLY A 170 16.27 -15.48 -25.66
CA GLY A 170 16.13 -14.85 -26.98
C GLY A 170 15.61 -15.79 -28.06
#